data_AF-A0A929IWC4-F1
#
_entry.id   AF-A0A929IWC4-F1
#
_cell.length_a   1.000
_cell.length_b   1.000
_cell.length_c   1.000
_cell.angle_alpha   90.00
_cell.angle_beta   90.00
_cell.angle_gamma   90.00
#
_symmetry.space_group_name_H-M   'P 1'
#
loop_
_entity.id
_entity.type
_entity.pdbx_description
1 polymer ?
#
loop_
_entity_poly.entity_id
_entity_poly.type
_entity_poly.pdbx_seq_one_letter_code
_entity_poly.pdbx_strand_id
1 'polypeptide(L)' 'LALRGDDVPAQLRKNVTSPGGTTQAALEVLMTDDGMQQLMTRAVDAATRRGRELAG' A
#
# COMPACT_ATOMS: atom_id res chain seq x y z
N LEU A 1 -3.35 13.96 13.78
CA LEU A 1 -3.19 13.02 14.91
C LEU A 1 -3.34 11.58 14.37
N ALA A 2 -2.26 10.97 13.85
CA ALA A 2 -2.24 9.57 13.39
C ALA A 2 -0.80 9.04 13.22
N LEU A 3 0.07 9.33 14.20
CA LEU A 3 1.44 8.81 14.28
C LEU A 3 1.70 8.26 15.70
N ARG A 4 0.94 7.22 16.06
CA ARG A 4 1.32 6.25 17.09
C ARG A 4 1.20 4.92 16.36
N GLY A 5 2.27 4.34 15.80
CA GLY A 5 3.44 3.86 16.53
C GLY A 5 3.06 2.50 17.12
N ASP A 6 3.31 1.43 16.35
CA ASP A 6 3.22 -0.01 16.69
C ASP A 6 2.00 -0.83 16.21
N ASP A 7 0.96 -0.22 15.64
CA ASP A 7 -0.13 -0.99 15.02
C ASP A 7 0.32 -1.63 13.68
N VAL A 8 0.14 -2.94 13.54
CA VAL A 8 0.33 -3.66 12.26
C VAL A 8 -0.52 -2.96 11.19
N PRO A 9 -0.05 -2.78 9.92
CA PRO A 9 -0.80 -2.06 8.88
C PRO A 9 -2.25 -2.52 8.70
N ALA A 10 -2.53 -3.81 8.93
CA ALA A 10 -3.89 -4.34 8.93
C ALA A 10 -4.80 -3.75 10.03
N GLN A 11 -4.26 -3.51 11.22
CA GLN A 11 -4.98 -2.90 12.34
C GLN A 11 -5.23 -1.41 12.08
N LEU A 12 -4.24 -0.68 11.57
CA LEU A 12 -4.42 0.72 11.18
C LEU A 12 -5.53 0.88 10.16
N ARG A 13 -5.59 0.00 9.14
CA ARG A 13 -6.68 0.01 8.15
C ARG A 13 -8.05 -0.16 8.78
N LYS A 14 -8.20 -1.08 9.73
CA LYS A 14 -9.46 -1.24 10.47
C LYS A 14 -9.81 0.03 11.24
N ASN A 15 -8.84 0.64 11.92
CA ASN A 15 -9.06 1.80 12.77
C ASN A 15 -9.51 3.06 11.98
N VAL A 16 -9.14 3.18 10.71
CA VAL A 16 -9.47 4.34 9.86
C VAL A 16 -10.62 4.10 8.87
N THR A 17 -11.23 2.92 8.91
CA THR A 17 -12.26 2.51 7.94
C THR A 17 -13.61 2.36 8.63
N SER A 18 -14.44 3.39 8.52
CA SER A 18 -15.86 3.32 8.91
C SER A 18 -16.69 2.63 7.82
N PRO A 19 -17.69 1.81 8.17
CA PRO A 19 -18.62 1.21 7.21
C PRO A 19 -19.30 2.27 6.33
N GLY A 20 -19.17 2.14 5.01
CA GLY A 20 -19.75 3.07 4.02
C GLY A 20 -19.04 4.44 3.93
N GLY A 21 -17.89 4.60 4.59
CA GLY A 21 -17.10 5.82 4.55
C GLY A 21 -16.23 5.97 3.30
N THR A 22 -15.67 7.17 3.10
CA THR A 22 -14.79 7.46 1.96
C THR A 22 -13.50 6.64 1.96
N THR A 23 -12.94 6.35 3.14
CA THR A 23 -11.76 5.48 3.27
C THR A 23 -12.06 4.04 2.83
N GLN A 24 -13.25 3.53 3.15
CA GLN A 24 -13.65 2.19 2.70
C GLN A 24 -13.71 2.14 1.16
N ALA A 25 -14.41 3.10 0.54
CA ALA A 25 -14.54 3.17 -0.91
C ALA A 25 -13.17 3.29 -1.60
N ALA A 26 -12.23 4.05 -1.02
CA ALA A 26 -10.86 4.11 -1.53
C ALA A 26 -10.16 2.75 -1.41
N LEU A 27 -10.26 2.07 -0.26
CA LEU A 27 -9.63 0.77 -0.05
C LEU A 27 -10.20 -0.32 -0.96
N GLU A 28 -11.50 -0.30 -1.28
CA GLU A 28 -12.11 -1.24 -2.22
C GLU A 28 -11.44 -1.21 -3.61
N VAL A 29 -11.04 -0.02 -4.07
CA VAL A 29 -10.28 0.15 -5.32
C VAL A 29 -8.82 -0.20 -5.14
N LEU A 30 -8.20 0.23 -4.04
CA LEU A 30 -6.75 0.06 -3.84
C LEU A 30 -6.34 -1.38 -3.50
N MET A 31 -7.27 -2.19 -3.00
CA MET A 31 -7.02 -3.55 -2.51
C MET A 31 -7.50 -4.65 -3.48
N THR A 32 -7.84 -4.30 -4.73
CA THR A 32 -8.05 -5.31 -5.78
C THR A 32 -6.77 -6.11 -6.05
N ASP A 33 -6.90 -7.29 -6.65
CA ASP A 33 -5.77 -8.17 -6.96
C ASP A 33 -4.70 -7.49 -7.84
N ASP A 34 -5.12 -6.59 -8.72
CA ASP A 34 -4.29 -5.76 -9.60
C ASP A 34 -4.02 -4.34 -9.07
N GLY A 35 -4.45 -4.07 -7.84
CA GLY A 35 -4.41 -2.76 -7.21
C GLY A 35 -3.03 -2.36 -6.67
N MET A 36 -3.03 -1.62 -5.57
CA MET A 36 -1.84 -0.97 -5.04
C MET A 36 -0.72 -1.96 -4.70
N GLN A 37 -1.04 -3.13 -4.16
CA GLN A 37 -0.03 -4.13 -3.79
C GLN A 37 0.76 -4.62 -5.01
N GLN A 38 0.07 -5.00 -6.08
CA GLN A 38 0.71 -5.49 -7.30
C GLN A 38 1.46 -4.37 -8.03
N LEU A 39 0.90 -3.15 -8.06
CA LEU A 39 1.57 -1.98 -8.61
C LEU A 39 2.90 -1.68 -7.88
N MET A 40 2.87 -1.64 -6.55
CA MET A 40 4.06 -1.37 -5.75
C MET A 40 5.13 -2.46 -5.93
N THR A 41 4.72 -3.73 -5.99
CA THR A 41 5.65 -4.85 -6.25
C THR A 41 6.38 -4.65 -7.58
N ARG A 42 5.63 -4.42 -8.67
CA ARG A 42 6.21 -4.20 -10.00
C ARG A 42 7.13 -2.98 -10.04
N ALA A 43 6.75 -1.90 -9.35
CA ALA A 43 7.56 -0.68 -9.29
C ALA A 43 8.89 -0.91 -8.58
N VAL A 44 8.87 -1.59 -7.43
CA VAL A 44 10.09 -1.93 -6.68
C VAL A 44 11.00 -2.87 -7.48
N ASP A 45 10.44 -3.86 -8.17
CA ASP A 45 11.21 -4.76 -9.03
C ASP A 45 11.89 -4.00 -10.18
N ALA A 46 11.16 -3.09 -10.84
CA ALA A 46 11.70 -2.27 -11.91
C ALA A 46 12.83 -1.35 -11.40
N ALA A 47 12.63 -0.70 -10.25
CA ALA A 47 13.64 0.15 -9.62
C ALA A 47 14.89 -0.66 -9.23
N THR A 48 14.70 -1.85 -8.67
CA THR A 48 15.80 -2.73 -8.26
C THR A 48 16.64 -3.18 -9.46
N ARG A 49 15.98 -3.59 -10.55
CA ARG A 49 16.67 -3.96 -11.80
C ARG A 49 17.50 -2.79 -12.34
N ARG A 50 16.91 -1.60 -12.40
CA ARG A 50 17.62 -0.40 -12.86
C ARG A 50 18.82 -0.05 -11.99
N GLY A 51 18.68 -0.17 -10.66
CA GLY A 51 19.78 0.04 -9.73
C GLY A 51 20.96 -0.89 -9.99
N ARG A 52 20.70 -2.17 -10.31
CA ARG A 52 21.74 -3.14 -10.66
C ARG A 52 22.44 -2.80 -11.98
N GLU A 53 21.70 -2.37 -13.00
CA GLU A 53 22.27 -1.93 -14.28
C GLU A 53 23.17 -0.70 -14.14
N LEU A 54 22.88 0.19 -13.18
CA LEU A 54 23.66 1.41 -12.93
C LEU A 54 24.91 1.17 -12.07
N ALA A 55 24.96 0.06 -11.33
CA ALA A 55 26.06 -0.27 -10.43
C ALA A 55 27.16 -1.13 -11.08
N GLY A 56 26.92 -1.63 -12.29
CA GLY A 56 27.92 -2.26 -13.16
C GLY A 56 28.55 -1.26 -14.10
#